data_AF-A8W4Z3-F1
#
_entry.id   AF-A8W4Z3-F1
#
_cell.length_a   1.000
_cell.length_b   1.000
_cell.length_c   1.000
_cell.angle_alpha   90.00
_cell.angle_beta   90.00
_cell.angle_gamma   90.00
#
_symmetry.space_group_name_H-M   'P 1'
#
loop_
_entity.id
_entity.type
_entity.pdbx_description
1 polymer ?
#
loop_
_entity_poly.entity_id
_entity_poly.type
_entity_poly.pdbx_seq_one_letter_code
_entity_poly.pdbx_strand_id
1 'polypeptide(L)'
;HLDWTAAFSLRYGNLFYNPFHTLSIVFLYGSAVLLAMHGATILATSRYGADREIDQITDRGTAAERGALFWRWCMGFNASMESIHRWAWWFAI
;
A
#
# COMPACT_ATOMS: atom_id res chain seq x y z
N HIS A 1 -2.79 -3.81 28.87
CA HIS A 1 -3.54 -4.19 27.66
C HIS A 1 -2.83 -5.31 26.87
N LEU A 2 -1.49 -5.33 26.83
CA LEU A 2 -0.73 -6.44 26.20
C LEU A 2 -1.04 -7.82 26.81
N ASP A 3 -1.09 -7.94 28.14
CA ASP A 3 -1.43 -9.21 28.81
C ASP A 3 -2.83 -9.71 28.42
N TRP A 4 -3.78 -8.78 28.26
CA TRP A 4 -5.13 -9.09 27.80
C TRP A 4 -5.12 -9.64 26.37
N THR A 5 -4.36 -9.04 25.45
CA THR A 5 -4.23 -9.52 24.06
C THR A 5 -3.67 -10.94 24.01
N ALA A 6 -2.63 -11.22 24.80
CA ALA A 6 -2.04 -12.56 24.90
C ALA A 6 -3.02 -13.57 25.51
N ALA A 7 -3.66 -13.20 26.63
CA ALA A 7 -4.65 -14.05 27.30
C ALA A 7 -5.85 -14.36 26.41
N PHE A 8 -6.29 -13.41 25.58
CA PHE A 8 -7.36 -13.62 24.60
C PHE A 8 -6.99 -14.72 23.59
N SER A 9 -5.78 -14.67 23.02
CA SER A 9 -5.28 -15.71 22.10
C SER A 9 -5.22 -17.09 22.77
N LEU A 10 -4.71 -17.15 24.01
CA LEU A 10 -4.64 -18.40 24.77
C LEU A 10 -6.03 -18.96 25.08
N ARG A 11 -6.97 -18.10 25.48
CA ARG A 11 -8.35 -18.49 25.83
C ARG A 11 -9.10 -19.09 24.65
N TYR A 12 -8.84 -18.61 23.43
CA TYR A 12 -9.51 -19.04 22.20
C TYR A 12 -8.65 -19.98 21.33
N GLY A 13 -7.60 -20.60 21.89
CA GLY A 13 -6.90 -21.71 21.23
C GLY A 13 -5.95 -21.29 20.10
N ASN A 14 -5.15 -20.24 20.35
CA ASN A 14 -4.13 -19.71 19.44
C ASN A 14 -4.68 -19.00 18.18
N LEU A 15 -4.70 -17.67 18.23
CA LEU A 15 -5.19 -16.82 17.14
C LEU A 15 -4.39 -16.92 15.83
N PHE A 16 -3.19 -17.51 15.79
CA PHE A 16 -2.49 -17.73 14.52
C PHE A 16 -3.26 -18.60 13.54
N TYR A 17 -4.18 -19.44 14.04
CA TYR A 17 -5.04 -20.30 13.22
C TYR A 17 -6.43 -19.71 12.95
N ASN A 18 -6.70 -18.48 13.39
CA ASN A 18 -7.92 -17.78 13.01
C ASN A 18 -7.71 -17.11 11.63
N PRO A 19 -8.50 -17.47 10.59
CA PRO A 19 -8.29 -16.98 9.23
C PRO A 19 -8.45 -15.46 9.11
N PHE A 20 -9.33 -14.83 9.91
CA PHE A 20 -9.49 -13.36 9.89
C PHE A 20 -8.33 -12.64 10.56
N HIS A 21 -7.73 -13.24 11.60
CA HIS A 21 -6.51 -12.70 12.21
C HIS A 21 -5.33 -12.80 11.22
N THR A 22 -5.22 -13.91 10.47
CA THR A 22 -4.23 -14.03 9.39
C THR A 22 -4.45 -12.97 8.30
N LEU A 23 -5.69 -12.77 7.85
CA LEU A 23 -6.02 -11.72 6.88
C LEU A 23 -5.63 -10.32 7.41
N SER A 24 -5.91 -10.04 8.68
CA SER A 24 -5.51 -8.77 9.32
C SER A 24 -3.99 -8.55 9.29
N ILE A 25 -3.19 -9.60 9.54
CA ILE A 25 -1.72 -9.54 9.42
C ILE A 25 -1.29 -9.27 7.98
N VAL A 26 -1.92 -9.91 6.99
CA VAL A 26 -1.63 -9.68 5.56
C VAL A 26 -1.89 -8.22 5.18
N PHE A 27 -3.01 -7.63 5.60
CA PHE A 27 -3.33 -6.23 5.33
C PHE A 27 -2.42 -5.26 6.09
N LEU A 28 -2.01 -5.60 7.33
CA LEU A 28 -1.04 -4.81 8.09
C LEU A 28 0.33 -4.76 7.39
N TYR A 29 0.87 -5.90 6.99
CA TYR A 29 2.14 -5.96 6.26
C TYR A 29 2.00 -5.37 4.86
N GLY A 30 0.90 -5.65 4.16
CA GLY A 30 0.60 -5.10 2.85
C GLY A 30 0.52 -3.57 2.86
N SER A 31 -0.03 -2.96 3.92
CA SER A 31 -0.07 -1.51 4.09
C SER A 31 1.33 -0.90 4.17
N ALA A 32 2.22 -1.51 4.97
CA ALA A 32 3.61 -1.04 5.08
C ALA A 32 4.35 -1.17 3.73
N VAL A 33 4.16 -2.30 3.03
CA VAL A 33 4.74 -2.53 1.70
C VAL A 33 4.22 -1.50 0.69
N LEU A 34 2.91 -1.32 0.58
CA LEU A 34 2.32 -0.39 -0.38
C LEU A 34 2.72 1.06 -0.11
N LEU A 35 2.75 1.50 1.14
CA LEU A 35 3.18 2.85 1.48
C LEU A 35 4.66 3.07 1.17
N ALA A 36 5.52 2.08 1.45
CA ALA A 36 6.93 2.16 1.09
C ALA A 36 7.13 2.24 -0.43
N MET A 37 6.45 1.39 -1.20
CA MET A 37 6.48 1.41 -2.67
C MET A 37 5.99 2.74 -3.23
N HIS A 38 4.83 3.22 -2.76
CA HIS A 38 4.22 4.46 -3.22
C HIS A 38 5.08 5.68 -2.86
N GLY A 39 5.44 5.83 -1.59
CA GLY A 39 6.27 6.94 -1.12
C GLY A 39 7.63 7.02 -1.83
N ALA A 40 8.29 5.87 -2.03
CA ALA A 40 9.53 5.82 -2.80
C ALA A 40 9.32 6.22 -4.27
N THR A 41 8.21 5.83 -4.90
CA THR A 41 7.89 6.18 -6.28
C THR A 41 7.68 7.68 -6.45
N ILE A 42 6.91 8.31 -5.53
CA ILE A 42 6.67 9.75 -5.55
C ILE A 42 7.99 10.52 -5.37
N LEU A 43 8.82 10.14 -4.40
CA LEU A 43 10.12 10.79 -4.19
C LEU A 43 11.06 10.59 -5.40
N ALA A 44 11.11 9.40 -6.00
CA ALA A 44 11.94 9.10 -7.17
C ALA A 44 11.54 9.91 -8.42
N THR A 45 10.26 10.30 -8.51
CA THR A 45 9.72 11.09 -9.64
C THR A 45 9.42 12.54 -9.26
N SER A 46 9.75 12.97 -8.05
CA SER A 46 9.54 14.34 -7.54
C SER A 46 10.19 15.42 -8.40
N ARG A 47 11.34 15.13 -9.04
CA ARG A 47 11.99 16.04 -10.01
C ARG A 47 11.13 16.38 -11.24
N TYR A 48 10.03 15.66 -11.45
CA TYR A 48 9.02 15.90 -12.48
C TYR A 48 7.69 16.41 -11.90
N GLY A 49 7.65 16.78 -10.62
CA GLY A 49 6.46 17.28 -9.92
C GLY A 49 5.45 16.20 -9.50
N ALA A 50 5.92 14.99 -9.20
CA ALA A 50 5.05 13.85 -8.86
C ALA A 50 4.23 14.02 -7.57
N ASP A 51 4.72 14.83 -6.63
CA ASP A 51 4.04 15.18 -5.37
C ASP A 51 2.78 16.03 -5.60
N ARG A 52 2.63 16.65 -6.77
CA ARG A 52 1.41 17.36 -7.19
C ARG A 52 0.39 16.38 -7.76
N GLU A 53 -0.01 15.41 -6.94
CA GLU A 53 -0.78 14.24 -7.40
C GLU A 53 -2.14 14.60 -8.01
N ILE A 54 -2.83 15.62 -7.51
CA ILE A 54 -4.11 16.10 -8.08
C ILE A 54 -3.93 16.56 -9.54
N ASP A 55 -2.85 17.28 -9.82
CA ASP A 55 -2.54 17.73 -11.18
C ASP A 55 -2.20 16.53 -12.06
N GLN A 56 -1.41 15.57 -11.54
CA GLN A 56 -1.06 14.34 -12.27
C GLN A 56 -2.25 13.40 -12.52
N ILE A 57 -3.29 13.47 -11.69
CA ILE A 57 -4.55 12.73 -11.86
C ILE A 57 -5.40 13.36 -12.96
N THR A 58 -5.51 14.69 -12.97
CA THR A 58 -6.37 15.41 -13.93
C THR A 58 -5.70 15.64 -15.29
N ASP A 59 -4.39 15.89 -15.31
CA ASP A 59 -3.56 16.06 -16.50
C ASP A 59 -2.25 15.25 -16.37
N ARG A 60 -2.22 14.10 -17.03
CA ARG A 60 -1.15 13.10 -16.84
C ARG A 60 0.19 13.60 -17.37
N GLY A 61 1.14 13.85 -16.46
CA GLY A 61 2.51 14.24 -16.80
C GLY A 61 3.51 13.07 -16.84
N THR A 62 4.77 13.39 -17.18
CA THR A 62 5.86 12.39 -17.24
C THR A 62 6.20 11.79 -15.87
N ALA A 63 5.87 12.47 -14.77
CA ALA A 63 5.94 11.90 -13.41
C ALA A 63 5.08 10.63 -13.31
N ALA A 64 3.78 10.75 -13.59
CA ALA A 64 2.84 9.64 -13.55
C ALA A 64 3.19 8.54 -14.56
N GLU A 65 3.62 8.89 -15.77
CA GLU A 65 4.00 7.90 -16.79
C GLU A 65 5.23 7.08 -16.38
N ARG A 66 6.27 7.73 -15.84
CA ARG A 66 7.49 7.04 -15.39
C ARG A 66 7.23 6.18 -14.15
N GLY A 67 6.44 6.68 -13.21
CA GLY A 67 6.01 5.90 -12.04
C GLY A 67 5.24 4.64 -12.45
N ALA A 68 4.30 4.78 -13.38
CA ALA A 68 3.55 3.65 -13.94
C ALA A 68 4.46 2.66 -14.69
N LEU A 69 5.33 3.14 -15.59
CA LEU A 69 6.21 2.30 -16.38
C LEU A 69 7.22 1.53 -15.53
N PHE A 70 7.76 2.15 -14.48
CA PHE A 70 8.65 1.47 -13.53
C PHE A 70 8.01 0.19 -12.98
N TRP A 71 6.78 0.29 -12.47
CA TRP A 71 6.07 -0.88 -11.92
C TRP A 71 5.65 -1.87 -12.99
N ARG A 72 5.21 -1.40 -14.15
CA ARG A 72 4.85 -2.28 -15.27
C ARG A 72 6.03 -3.13 -15.72
N TRP A 73 7.22 -2.56 -15.81
CA TRP A 73 8.43 -3.28 -16.17
C TRP A 73 8.97 -4.17 -15.05
N CYS A 74 8.77 -3.77 -13.79
CA CYS A 74 9.21 -4.52 -12.62
C CYS A 74 8.35 -5.76 -12.34
N MET A 75 7.01 -5.64 -12.38
CA MET A 75 6.09 -6.68 -11.93
C MET A 75 4.95 -7.01 -12.93
N GLY A 76 5.01 -6.51 -14.16
CA GLY A 76 4.09 -6.86 -15.25
C GLY A 76 2.75 -6.09 -15.28
N PHE A 77 2.44 -5.32 -14.25
CA PHE A 77 1.26 -4.44 -14.19
C PHE A 77 1.56 -3.15 -13.41
N ASN A 78 0.68 -2.16 -13.50
CA ASN A 78 0.84 -0.88 -12.81
C ASN A 78 -0.50 -0.26 -12.43
N ALA A 79 -0.45 0.70 -11.49
CA ALA A 79 -1.57 1.58 -11.14
C ALA A 79 -1.51 2.91 -11.93
N SER A 80 -2.63 3.64 -11.96
CA SER A 80 -2.67 5.08 -12.23
C SER A 80 -2.38 5.88 -10.95
N MET A 81 -2.08 7.18 -11.12
CA MET A 81 -1.86 8.10 -9.99
C MET A 81 -3.06 8.16 -9.05
N GLU A 82 -4.30 8.03 -9.52
CA GLU A 82 -5.48 8.01 -8.64
C GLU A 82 -5.71 6.63 -8.01
N SER A 83 -5.55 5.57 -8.80
CA SER A 83 -5.92 4.22 -8.35
C SER A 83 -5.00 3.69 -7.25
N ILE A 84 -3.72 4.10 -7.20
CA ILE A 84 -2.81 3.67 -6.13
C ILE A 84 -3.29 4.11 -4.75
N HIS A 85 -3.94 5.28 -4.63
CA HIS A 85 -4.55 5.72 -3.38
C HIS A 85 -5.78 4.88 -3.01
N ARG A 86 -6.51 4.35 -4.00
CA ARG A 86 -7.61 3.39 -3.74
C ARG A 86 -7.06 2.06 -3.23
N TRP A 87 -5.98 1.55 -3.82
CA TRP A 87 -5.29 0.35 -3.31
C TRP A 87 -4.80 0.57 -1.88
N ALA A 88 -4.11 1.69 -1.61
CA ALA A 88 -3.63 2.01 -0.27
C ALA A 88 -4.77 2.13 0.75
N TRP A 89 -5.87 2.78 0.39
CA TRP A 89 -7.04 2.94 1.25
C TRP A 89 -7.69 1.60 1.61
N TRP A 90 -7.92 0.72 0.62
CA TRP A 90 -8.53 -0.59 0.84
C TRP A 90 -7.61 -1.60 1.56
N PHE A 91 -6.29 -1.41 1.52
CA PHE A 91 -5.37 -2.21 2.32
C PHE A 91 -5.33 -1.80 3.80
N ALA A 92 -5.72 -0.56 4.11
CA ALA A 92 -5.61 0.01 5.44
C ALA A 92 -6.89 -0.11 6.29
N ILE A 93 -8.06 -0.26 5.66
CA ILE A 93 -9.38 -0.36 6.32
C ILE A 93 -9.80 -1.81 6.43
#